data_AF-A0AAJ0HH59-F1
#
_entry.id   AF-A0AAJ0HH59-F1
#
_cell.length_a   1.000
_cell.length_b   1.000
_cell.length_c   1.000
_cell.angle_alpha   90.00
_cell.angle_beta   90.00
_cell.angle_gamma   90.00
#
_symmetry.space_group_name_H-M   'P 1'
#
loop_
_entity.id
_entity.type
_entity.pdbx_description
1 polymer ?
#
loop_
_entity_poly.entity_id
_entity_poly.type
_entity_poly.pdbx_seq_one_letter_code
_entity_poly.pdbx_strand_id
1 'polypeptide(L)'
;MIFPVCSLTKAVTAAAVGILVDEGKLTWDMLVKDVLPTFHSKDETLQNFLTVTDLLSHRPGMAWADTLVMGTENNILILGKDRIKYINTQRRLLPFQGQFSYNNLPYDLTGNVVEQISGQSRFEFLQTHILDPLGLGRTFLKPPPPGTSNITRCYNTLDDATTPSTMPQRPQQCHSGANPMPPRLAVTDLLGPAAICVCHRGDIDRGGSPFKQVAHLASAEIPMDQPSRNKILYAYG
;
A
#
# COMPACT_ATOMS: atom_id res chain seq x y z
N MET A 1 -21.54 -6.77 -1.69
CA MET A 1 -21.03 -6.95 -0.32
C MET A 1 -19.71 -6.20 -0.21
N ILE A 2 -19.57 -5.27 0.74
CA ILE A 2 -18.41 -4.41 1.02
C ILE A 2 -17.64 -4.95 2.23
N PHE A 3 -16.34 -5.16 2.12
CA PHE A 3 -15.50 -5.72 3.17
C PHE A 3 -14.07 -5.17 3.09
N PRO A 4 -13.32 -5.16 4.20
CA PRO A 4 -11.93 -4.69 4.18
C PRO A 4 -11.02 -5.65 3.40
N VAL A 5 -10.15 -5.13 2.53
CA VAL A 5 -9.21 -5.97 1.75
C VAL A 5 -7.74 -5.87 2.18
N CYS A 6 -7.44 -5.05 3.19
CA CYS A 6 -6.13 -5.00 3.82
C CYS A 6 -5.00 -4.82 2.81
N SER A 7 -4.03 -5.74 2.80
CA SER A 7 -2.82 -5.62 2.00
C SER A 7 -3.05 -5.63 0.49
N LEU A 8 -4.24 -5.99 -0.02
CA LEU A 8 -4.57 -5.83 -1.45
C LEU A 8 -4.52 -4.36 -1.90
N THR A 9 -4.59 -3.42 -0.96
CA THR A 9 -4.35 -1.99 -1.24
C THR A 9 -2.98 -1.72 -1.85
N LYS A 10 -1.98 -2.56 -1.57
CA LYS A 10 -0.61 -2.38 -2.06
C LYS A 10 -0.56 -2.34 -3.58
N ALA A 11 -1.30 -3.21 -4.25
CA ALA A 11 -1.41 -3.20 -5.71
C ALA A 11 -1.99 -1.88 -6.24
N VAL A 12 -2.99 -1.34 -5.56
CA VAL A 12 -3.59 -0.03 -5.91
C VAL A 12 -2.60 1.12 -5.69
N THR A 13 -1.82 1.07 -4.60
CA THR A 13 -0.73 2.04 -4.35
C THR A 13 0.38 1.92 -5.39
N ALA A 14 0.77 0.72 -5.80
CA ALA A 14 1.77 0.50 -6.84
C ALA A 14 1.29 1.00 -8.21
N ALA A 15 0.00 0.80 -8.53
CA ALA A 15 -0.61 1.37 -9.72
C ALA A 15 -0.57 2.91 -9.72
N ALA A 16 -0.76 3.55 -8.56
CA ALA A 16 -0.64 5.01 -8.43
C ALA A 16 0.77 5.51 -8.76
N VAL A 17 1.80 4.80 -8.29
CA VAL A 17 3.20 5.06 -8.68
C VAL A 17 3.37 4.88 -10.19
N GLY A 18 2.82 3.79 -10.76
CA GLY A 18 2.87 3.54 -12.20
C GLY A 18 2.25 4.65 -13.05
N ILE A 19 1.14 5.24 -12.61
CA ILE A 19 0.54 6.42 -13.27
C ILE A 19 1.52 7.60 -13.25
N LEU A 20 2.14 7.91 -12.10
CA LEU A 20 3.10 9.01 -12.01
C LEU A 20 4.36 8.78 -12.86
N VAL A 21 4.77 7.52 -13.02
CA VAL A 21 5.86 7.14 -13.94
C VAL A 21 5.44 7.35 -15.39
N ASP A 22 4.24 6.95 -15.78
CA ASP A 22 3.72 7.18 -17.13
C ASP A 22 3.60 8.67 -17.47
N GLU A 23 3.22 9.48 -16.49
CA GLU A 23 3.17 10.95 -16.61
C GLU A 23 4.57 11.61 -16.66
N GLY A 24 5.65 10.83 -16.52
CA GLY A 24 7.03 11.34 -16.51
C GLY A 24 7.39 12.17 -15.27
N LYS A 25 6.58 12.08 -14.20
CA LYS A 25 6.77 12.83 -12.95
C LYS A 25 7.63 12.07 -11.93
N LEU A 26 7.77 10.77 -12.13
CA LEU A 26 8.50 9.86 -11.25
C LEU A 26 9.25 8.83 -12.09
N THR A 27 10.32 8.26 -11.56
CA THR A 27 10.95 7.06 -12.12
C THR A 27 11.08 6.01 -11.03
N TRP A 28 11.11 4.74 -11.42
CA TRP A 28 11.18 3.60 -10.50
C TRP A 28 12.48 3.61 -9.66
N ASP A 29 13.57 4.09 -10.23
CA ASP A 29 14.90 4.21 -9.64
C ASP A 29 15.11 5.53 -8.88
N MET A 30 14.13 6.45 -8.89
CA MET A 30 14.25 7.72 -8.17
C MET A 30 14.46 7.49 -6.68
N LEU A 31 15.40 8.22 -6.09
CA LEU A 31 15.69 8.13 -4.67
C LEU A 31 14.58 8.79 -3.84
N VAL A 32 14.16 8.12 -2.77
CA VAL A 32 13.10 8.62 -1.88
C VAL A 32 13.47 9.97 -1.26
N LYS A 33 14.74 10.19 -0.92
CA LYS A 33 15.23 11.46 -0.37
C LYS A 33 15.11 12.64 -1.35
N ASP A 34 15.17 12.38 -2.65
CA ASP A 34 15.12 13.42 -3.68
C ASP A 34 13.66 13.84 -3.94
N VAL A 35 12.72 12.92 -3.68
CA VAL A 35 11.28 13.19 -3.80
C VAL A 35 10.70 13.78 -2.53
N LEU A 36 11.04 13.22 -1.37
CA LEU A 36 10.35 13.46 -0.10
C LEU A 36 11.31 14.16 0.90
N PRO A 37 11.27 15.50 1.01
CA PRO A 37 12.16 16.25 1.91
C PRO A 37 12.02 15.89 3.40
N THR A 38 10.88 15.33 3.79
CA THR A 38 10.62 14.86 5.15
C THR A 38 11.25 13.50 5.44
N PHE A 39 11.81 12.83 4.43
CA PHE A 39 12.56 11.58 4.60
C PHE A 39 14.01 11.88 4.96
N HIS A 40 14.36 11.56 6.20
CA HIS A 40 15.69 11.78 6.78
C HIS A 40 16.04 10.59 7.70
N SER A 41 16.28 9.44 7.08
CA SER A 41 16.61 8.20 7.78
C SER A 41 17.94 8.32 8.53
N LYS A 42 17.95 7.81 9.76
CA LYS A 42 19.20 7.64 10.54
C LYS A 42 20.11 6.54 9.99
N ASP A 43 19.60 5.69 9.10
CA ASP A 43 20.41 4.69 8.42
C ASP A 43 20.94 5.27 7.10
N GLU A 44 22.26 5.47 7.01
CA GLU A 44 22.90 6.12 5.86
C GLU A 44 22.63 5.44 4.52
N THR A 45 22.50 4.12 4.50
CA THR A 45 22.23 3.41 3.25
C THR A 45 20.75 3.56 2.84
N LEU A 46 19.81 3.57 3.80
CA LEU A 46 18.42 3.91 3.47
C LEU A 46 18.31 5.37 3.02
N GLN A 47 19.02 6.28 3.69
CA GLN A 47 18.99 7.69 3.33
C GLN A 47 19.50 7.94 1.92
N ASN A 48 20.56 7.24 1.50
CA ASN A 48 21.26 7.58 0.28
C ASN A 48 20.91 6.73 -0.94
N PHE A 49 20.38 5.52 -0.74
CA PHE A 49 20.18 4.56 -1.84
C PHE A 49 18.76 4.01 -1.95
N LEU A 50 17.85 4.35 -1.03
CA LEU A 50 16.48 3.83 -1.09
C LEU A 50 15.73 4.40 -2.29
N THR A 51 15.34 3.53 -3.22
CA THR A 51 14.56 3.87 -4.42
C THR A 51 13.07 3.61 -4.24
N VAL A 52 12.25 4.10 -5.17
CA VAL A 52 10.81 3.78 -5.22
C VAL A 52 10.58 2.27 -5.43
N THR A 53 11.36 1.60 -6.27
CA THR A 53 11.30 0.13 -6.46
C THR A 53 11.59 -0.63 -5.17
N ASP A 54 12.57 -0.18 -4.36
CA ASP A 54 12.88 -0.81 -3.08
C ASP A 54 11.70 -0.75 -2.10
N LEU A 55 10.94 0.36 -2.13
CA LEU A 55 9.74 0.49 -1.29
C LEU A 55 8.68 -0.56 -1.65
N LEU A 56 8.38 -0.69 -2.94
CA LEU A 56 7.32 -1.57 -3.45
C LEU A 56 7.68 -3.05 -3.36
N SER A 57 8.97 -3.37 -3.49
CA SER A 57 9.51 -4.74 -3.51
C SER A 57 9.73 -5.38 -2.14
N HIS A 58 9.47 -4.66 -1.03
CA HIS A 58 9.72 -5.15 0.33
C HIS A 58 11.19 -5.56 0.61
N ARG A 59 12.17 -4.85 0.00
CA ARG A 59 13.61 -5.13 0.18
C ARG A 59 14.47 -4.06 0.85
N PRO A 60 13.94 -3.04 1.56
CA PRO A 60 14.81 -2.07 2.23
C PRO A 60 15.48 -2.66 3.48
N GLY A 61 15.04 -3.84 3.95
CA GLY A 61 15.57 -4.48 5.14
C GLY A 61 15.21 -3.79 6.46
N MET A 62 14.25 -2.86 6.42
CA MET A 62 13.75 -2.11 7.58
C MET A 62 13.15 -3.04 8.64
N ALA A 63 13.31 -2.67 9.92
CA ALA A 63 12.64 -3.34 11.02
C ALA A 63 11.12 -3.38 10.84
N TRP A 64 10.50 -4.49 11.22
CA TRP A 64 9.04 -4.63 11.22
C TRP A 64 8.47 -3.95 12.46
N ALA A 65 7.45 -3.10 12.27
CA ALA A 65 6.98 -2.19 13.32
C ALA A 65 5.45 -2.06 13.39
N ASP A 66 4.70 -2.98 12.80
CA ASP A 66 3.25 -2.86 12.71
C ASP A 66 2.58 -2.77 14.09
N THR A 67 3.11 -3.51 15.06
CA THR A 67 2.64 -3.53 16.46
C THR A 67 3.01 -2.27 17.24
N LEU A 68 3.99 -1.49 16.76
CA LEU A 68 4.35 -0.18 17.33
C LEU A 68 3.48 0.94 16.75
N VAL A 69 2.80 0.66 15.65
CA VAL A 69 1.89 1.57 14.96
C VAL A 69 0.44 1.33 15.40
N MET A 70 0.02 0.07 15.41
CA MET A 70 -1.29 -0.38 15.87
C MET A 70 -1.10 -1.21 17.14
N GLY A 71 -1.63 -0.70 18.25
CA GLY A 71 -1.70 -1.42 19.51
C GLY A 71 -2.82 -2.45 19.52
N THR A 72 -3.07 -3.02 20.69
CA THR A 72 -4.21 -3.91 20.93
C THR A 72 -5.54 -3.14 20.86
N GLU A 73 -6.65 -3.86 20.71
CA GLU A 73 -8.00 -3.29 20.77
C GLU A 73 -8.25 -2.14 19.77
N ASN A 74 -7.59 -2.18 18.60
CA ASN A 74 -7.67 -1.14 17.60
C ASN A 74 -7.15 0.24 18.08
N ASN A 75 -6.33 0.27 19.13
CA ASN A 75 -5.66 1.49 19.57
C ASN A 75 -4.55 1.90 18.59
N ILE A 76 -4.43 3.20 18.32
CA ILE A 76 -3.42 3.76 17.42
C ILE A 76 -2.33 4.37 18.27
N LEU A 77 -1.15 3.77 18.25
CA LEU A 77 -0.02 4.23 19.04
C LEU A 77 0.75 5.36 18.33
N ILE A 78 0.79 5.31 16.99
CA ILE A 78 1.44 6.32 16.15
C ILE A 78 0.45 6.81 15.08
N LEU A 79 0.15 8.11 15.13
CA LEU A 79 -0.74 8.76 14.16
C LEU A 79 -0.08 8.92 12.79
N GLY A 80 -0.91 9.00 11.74
CA GLY A 80 -0.52 9.28 10.35
C GLY A 80 0.59 10.30 10.17
N LYS A 81 0.34 11.50 10.69
CA LYS A 81 1.24 12.65 10.62
C LYS A 81 2.59 12.43 11.30
N ASP A 82 2.68 11.50 12.24
CA ASP A 82 3.88 11.24 13.04
C ASP A 82 4.65 9.99 12.57
N ARG A 83 4.10 9.22 11.61
CA ARG A 83 4.75 8.01 11.07
C ARG A 83 6.10 8.27 10.45
N ILE A 84 6.23 9.35 9.67
CA ILE A 84 7.50 9.67 9.02
C ILE A 84 8.62 9.91 10.04
N LYS A 85 8.29 10.50 11.20
CA LYS A 85 9.25 10.68 12.30
C LYS A 85 9.74 9.33 12.82
N TYR A 86 8.83 8.38 12.96
CA TYR A 86 9.15 7.01 13.38
C TYR A 86 9.93 6.25 12.31
N ILE A 87 9.56 6.37 11.03
CA ILE A 87 10.27 5.77 9.90
C ILE A 87 11.72 6.27 9.87
N ASN A 88 11.93 7.56 10.10
CA ASN A 88 13.25 8.16 10.12
C ASN A 88 14.14 7.67 11.28
N THR A 89 13.58 7.04 12.32
CA THR A 89 14.37 6.41 13.39
C THR A 89 14.66 4.93 13.15
N GLN A 90 14.06 4.32 12.13
CA GLN A 90 14.24 2.90 11.85
C GLN A 90 15.66 2.59 11.39
N ARG A 91 16.13 1.40 11.79
CA ARG A 91 17.38 0.80 11.31
C ARG A 91 17.03 -0.39 10.42
N ARG A 92 17.97 -0.77 9.55
CA ARG A 92 17.90 -2.08 8.91
C ARG A 92 18.17 -3.21 9.91
N LEU A 93 17.36 -4.27 9.83
CA LEU A 93 17.61 -5.56 10.47
C LEU A 93 18.18 -6.59 9.48
N LEU A 94 17.99 -6.34 8.19
CA LEU A 94 18.41 -7.22 7.10
C LEU A 94 19.26 -6.44 6.10
N PRO A 95 20.11 -7.11 5.31
CA PRO A 95 20.89 -6.43 4.29
C PRO A 95 19.99 -5.68 3.30
N PHE A 96 20.37 -4.45 2.94
CA PHE A 96 19.68 -3.66 1.93
C PHE A 96 19.70 -4.40 0.60
N GLN A 97 18.55 -4.55 -0.05
CA GLN A 97 18.39 -5.34 -1.27
C GLN A 97 18.87 -6.80 -1.17
N GLY A 98 19.15 -7.32 0.04
CA GLY A 98 19.67 -8.68 0.18
C GLY A 98 18.60 -9.76 0.21
N GLN A 99 17.39 -9.44 0.66
CA GLN A 99 16.27 -10.39 0.71
C GLN A 99 14.91 -9.71 0.83
N PHE A 100 13.87 -10.44 0.44
CA PHE A 100 12.47 -10.05 0.67
C PHE A 100 12.11 -10.13 2.16
N SER A 101 11.54 -9.03 2.68
CA SER A 101 11.00 -8.94 4.03
C SER A 101 9.75 -8.07 4.02
N TYR A 102 8.59 -8.73 4.06
CA TYR A 102 7.30 -8.06 4.07
C TYR A 102 7.24 -7.01 5.19
N ASN A 103 6.98 -5.76 4.80
CA ASN A 103 6.94 -4.63 5.70
C ASN A 103 5.96 -3.58 5.16
N ASN A 104 5.16 -3.02 6.08
CA ASN A 104 4.15 -2.03 5.79
C ASN A 104 4.71 -0.59 5.74
N LEU A 105 5.78 -0.29 6.49
CA LEU A 105 6.37 1.07 6.49
C LEU A 105 6.83 1.57 5.12
N PRO A 106 7.42 0.75 4.23
CA PRO A 106 7.78 1.22 2.89
C PRO A 106 6.58 1.64 2.04
N TYR A 107 5.41 1.03 2.25
CA TYR A 107 4.16 1.44 1.60
C TYR A 107 3.57 2.72 2.22
N ASP A 108 3.85 3.00 3.51
CA ASP A 108 3.58 4.32 4.09
C ASP A 108 4.38 5.42 3.36
N LEU A 109 5.68 5.20 3.16
CA LEU A 109 6.55 6.11 2.40
C LEU A 109 6.08 6.28 0.96
N THR A 110 5.67 5.20 0.30
CA THR A 110 5.16 5.24 -1.08
C THR A 110 3.93 6.16 -1.17
N GLY A 111 3.01 6.07 -0.22
CA GLY A 111 1.87 6.98 -0.15
C GLY A 111 2.29 8.45 0.02
N ASN A 112 3.33 8.73 0.79
CA ASN A 112 3.87 10.09 0.92
C ASN A 112 4.58 10.58 -0.34
N VAL A 113 5.27 9.71 -1.07
CA VAL A 113 5.85 10.01 -2.39
C VAL A 113 4.76 10.42 -3.38
N VAL A 114 3.66 9.67 -3.45
CA VAL A 114 2.50 10.00 -4.29
C VAL A 114 1.91 11.36 -3.91
N GLU A 115 1.72 11.61 -2.61
CA GLU A 115 1.22 12.90 -2.11
C GLU A 115 2.13 14.07 -2.52
N GLN A 116 3.44 13.90 -2.33
CA GLN A 116 4.44 14.92 -2.58
C GLN A 116 4.57 15.28 -4.07
N ILE A 117 4.55 14.29 -4.96
CA ILE A 117 4.66 14.50 -6.41
C ILE A 117 3.36 15.02 -7.01
N SER A 118 2.21 14.50 -6.57
CA SER A 118 0.91 14.87 -7.14
C SER A 118 0.34 16.17 -6.58
N GLY A 119 0.75 16.59 -5.38
CA GLY A 119 0.12 17.70 -4.66
C GLY A 119 -1.28 17.39 -4.12
N GLN A 120 -1.78 16.16 -4.30
CA GLN A 120 -3.07 15.69 -3.80
C GLN A 120 -2.86 14.82 -2.57
N SER A 121 -3.88 14.68 -1.72
CA SER A 121 -3.82 13.60 -0.72
C SER A 121 -3.81 12.24 -1.42
N ARG A 122 -3.19 11.21 -0.83
CA ARG A 122 -3.14 9.87 -1.43
C ARG A 122 -4.55 9.34 -1.73
N PHE A 123 -5.53 9.69 -0.90
CA PHE A 123 -6.90 9.24 -1.06
C PHE A 123 -7.59 9.91 -2.23
N GLU A 124 -7.38 11.21 -2.41
CA GLU A 124 -7.89 11.93 -3.57
C GLU A 124 -7.24 11.40 -4.85
N PHE A 125 -5.92 11.22 -4.85
CA PHE A 125 -5.21 10.69 -6.01
C PHE A 125 -5.75 9.31 -6.43
N LEU A 126 -5.87 8.38 -5.48
CA LEU A 126 -6.43 7.07 -5.76
C LEU A 126 -7.89 7.15 -6.23
N GLN A 127 -8.69 8.04 -5.64
CA GLN A 127 -10.09 8.23 -6.04
C GLN A 127 -10.17 8.69 -7.50
N THR A 128 -9.49 9.78 -7.84
CA THR A 128 -9.63 10.47 -9.13
C THR A 128 -8.89 9.78 -10.27
N HIS A 129 -7.78 9.11 -9.99
CA HIS A 129 -6.94 8.47 -11.02
C HIS A 129 -7.15 6.96 -11.17
N ILE A 130 -7.79 6.30 -10.19
CA ILE A 130 -7.99 4.84 -10.24
C ILE A 130 -9.46 4.47 -10.03
N LEU A 131 -10.09 4.87 -8.95
CA LEU A 131 -11.44 4.39 -8.62
C LEU A 131 -12.49 4.97 -9.57
N ASP A 132 -12.49 6.28 -9.79
CA ASP A 132 -13.48 6.96 -10.64
C ASP A 132 -13.36 6.53 -12.11
N PRO A 133 -12.16 6.50 -12.74
CA PRO A 133 -12.03 6.08 -14.14
C PRO A 133 -12.41 4.62 -14.38
N LEU A 134 -12.27 3.77 -13.35
CA LEU A 134 -12.65 2.35 -13.41
C LEU A 134 -14.11 2.09 -12.98
N GLY A 135 -14.85 3.14 -12.60
CA GLY A 135 -16.24 3.01 -12.15
C GLY A 135 -16.40 2.25 -10.83
N LEU A 136 -15.39 2.23 -9.97
CA LEU A 136 -15.36 1.50 -8.69
C LEU A 136 -16.14 2.25 -7.58
N GLY A 137 -17.40 2.61 -7.86
CA GLY A 137 -18.23 3.46 -7.00
C GLY A 137 -18.67 2.83 -5.66
N ARG A 138 -18.33 1.56 -5.40
CA ARG A 138 -18.56 0.90 -4.10
C ARG A 138 -17.25 0.50 -3.40
N THR A 139 -16.16 1.14 -3.81
CA THR A 139 -14.84 1.02 -3.21
C THR A 139 -14.53 2.31 -2.45
N PHE A 140 -14.21 2.18 -1.17
CA PHE A 140 -14.02 3.33 -0.30
C PHE A 140 -12.63 3.31 0.34
N LEU A 141 -11.89 4.42 0.20
CA LEU A 141 -10.59 4.65 0.83
C LEU A 141 -10.71 5.19 2.26
N LYS A 142 -11.91 5.65 2.62
CA LYS A 142 -12.33 6.13 3.94
C LYS A 142 -13.54 5.31 4.40
N PRO A 143 -13.99 5.39 5.67
CA PRO A 143 -15.23 4.76 6.10
C PRO A 143 -16.39 5.10 5.13
N PRO A 144 -17.18 4.10 4.69
CA PRO A 144 -18.30 4.36 3.79
C PRO A 144 -19.29 5.36 4.39
N PRO A 145 -19.98 6.17 3.57
CA PRO A 145 -20.99 7.10 4.04
C PRO A 145 -22.08 6.42 4.88
N PRO A 146 -22.67 7.11 5.87
CA PRO A 146 -23.84 6.61 6.58
C PRO A 146 -24.94 6.14 5.63
N GLY A 147 -25.61 5.04 5.96
CA GLY A 147 -26.66 4.46 5.11
C GLY A 147 -26.17 3.54 3.99
N THR A 148 -24.86 3.38 3.81
CA THR A 148 -24.30 2.40 2.88
C THR A 148 -24.72 0.98 3.28
N SER A 149 -25.47 0.29 2.42
CA SER A 149 -25.96 -1.07 2.65
C SER A 149 -24.93 -2.14 2.22
N ASN A 150 -25.15 -3.38 2.67
CA ASN A 150 -24.36 -4.55 2.29
C ASN A 150 -22.88 -4.44 2.68
N ILE A 151 -22.59 -3.93 3.89
CA ILE A 151 -21.27 -3.92 4.52
C ILE A 151 -21.14 -5.13 5.45
N THR A 152 -20.05 -5.87 5.33
CA THR A 152 -19.77 -7.02 6.20
C THR A 152 -19.42 -6.60 7.61
N ARG A 153 -19.79 -7.44 8.58
CA ARG A 153 -19.25 -7.37 9.94
C ARG A 153 -17.85 -7.98 9.94
N CYS A 154 -16.91 -7.31 10.60
CA CYS A 154 -15.57 -7.85 10.81
C CYS A 154 -15.57 -8.70 12.08
N TYR A 155 -15.03 -9.90 11.95
CA TYR A 155 -14.83 -10.83 13.05
C TYR A 155 -13.34 -11.17 13.12
N ASN A 156 -12.83 -11.33 14.33
CA ASN A 156 -11.59 -12.04 14.58
C ASN A 156 -11.96 -13.35 15.28
N THR A 157 -11.14 -14.37 15.17
CA THR A 157 -11.19 -15.54 16.07
C THR A 157 -10.23 -15.28 17.23
N LEU A 158 -10.68 -15.57 18.45
CA LEU A 158 -9.81 -15.61 19.62
C LEU A 158 -8.98 -16.90 19.61
N ASP A 159 -7.96 -16.96 20.47
CA ASP A 159 -7.06 -18.12 20.59
C ASP A 159 -7.81 -19.40 20.98
N ASP A 160 -8.96 -19.28 21.64
CA ASP A 160 -9.87 -20.38 22.00
C ASP A 160 -10.85 -20.77 20.86
N ALA A 161 -10.62 -20.24 19.66
CA ALA A 161 -11.46 -20.38 18.47
C ALA A 161 -12.90 -19.84 18.64
N THR A 162 -13.22 -19.16 19.75
CA THR A 162 -14.48 -18.45 19.87
C THR A 162 -14.48 -17.23 18.97
N THR A 163 -15.65 -16.89 18.45
CA THR A 163 -15.82 -15.70 17.61
C THR A 163 -16.27 -14.54 18.49
N PRO A 164 -15.39 -13.56 18.81
CA PRO A 164 -15.79 -12.36 19.52
C PRO A 164 -16.93 -11.64 18.81
N SER A 165 -17.79 -11.03 19.62
CA SER A 165 -18.88 -10.17 19.20
C SER A 165 -18.31 -8.87 18.63
N THR A 166 -17.96 -8.89 17.34
CA THR A 166 -17.56 -7.73 16.52
C THR A 166 -16.30 -6.98 16.97
N MET A 167 -15.43 -6.67 16.01
CA MET A 167 -14.28 -5.81 16.27
C MET A 167 -14.74 -4.39 16.71
N PRO A 168 -14.18 -3.82 17.79
CA PRO A 168 -14.49 -2.45 18.18
C PRO A 168 -14.17 -1.48 17.03
N GLN A 169 -15.04 -0.49 16.78
CA GLN A 169 -14.86 0.44 15.67
C GLN A 169 -13.59 1.28 15.87
N ARG A 170 -12.71 1.31 14.86
CA ARG A 170 -11.52 2.17 14.85
C ARG A 170 -11.92 3.66 14.82
N PRO A 171 -11.25 4.54 15.58
CA PRO A 171 -11.42 5.98 15.46
C PRO A 171 -11.16 6.48 14.04
N GLN A 172 -11.95 7.46 13.57
CA GLN A 172 -11.88 8.01 12.20
C GLN A 172 -10.52 8.61 11.80
N GLN A 173 -9.65 8.92 12.76
CA GLN A 173 -8.33 9.53 12.54
C GLN A 173 -7.21 8.51 12.15
N CYS A 174 -7.57 7.25 11.91
CA CYS A 174 -6.67 6.17 11.51
C CYS A 174 -6.18 6.31 10.06
N HIS A 175 -5.18 7.15 9.84
CA HIS A 175 -4.51 7.29 8.55
C HIS A 175 -3.13 6.62 8.64
N SER A 176 -2.98 5.41 8.11
CA SER A 176 -1.66 4.89 7.71
C SER A 176 -1.63 4.57 6.23
N GLY A 177 -0.45 4.46 5.62
CA GLY A 177 -0.29 4.13 4.20
C GLY A 177 -0.13 2.64 3.91
N ALA A 178 -0.08 1.79 4.93
CA ALA A 178 -0.13 0.34 4.82
C ALA A 178 -1.23 -0.31 5.68
N ASN A 179 -1.91 0.54 6.45
CA ASN A 179 -3.20 0.37 7.11
C ASN A 179 -3.86 1.75 7.27
N PRO A 180 -4.32 2.40 6.19
CA PRO A 180 -5.45 3.31 6.37
C PRO A 180 -6.61 2.44 6.87
N MET A 181 -7.86 2.87 6.85
CA MET A 181 -8.87 1.82 6.68
C MET A 181 -8.38 0.89 5.54
N PRO A 182 -8.27 -0.45 5.74
CA PRO A 182 -8.24 -1.32 4.58
C PRO A 182 -9.39 -0.83 3.71
N PRO A 183 -9.13 -0.38 2.47
CA PRO A 183 -10.16 0.15 1.63
C PRO A 183 -11.25 -0.90 1.63
N ARG A 184 -12.45 -0.46 1.99
CA ARG A 184 -13.57 -1.38 2.08
C ARG A 184 -14.00 -1.56 0.64
N LEU A 185 -13.47 -2.58 -0.01
CA LEU A 185 -13.81 -2.94 -1.39
C LEU A 185 -15.07 -3.81 -1.36
N ALA A 186 -15.91 -3.65 -2.38
CA ALA A 186 -16.99 -4.59 -2.62
C ALA A 186 -16.51 -5.81 -3.42
N VAL A 187 -17.09 -7.00 -3.20
CA VAL A 187 -16.83 -8.23 -4.01
C VAL A 187 -17.10 -7.96 -5.49
N THR A 188 -18.09 -7.12 -5.80
CA THR A 188 -18.41 -6.71 -7.18
C THR A 188 -17.26 -5.92 -7.82
N ASP A 189 -16.53 -5.16 -7.00
CA ASP A 189 -15.49 -4.24 -7.45
C ASP A 189 -14.14 -4.95 -7.54
N LEU A 190 -13.95 -6.08 -6.83
CA LEU A 190 -12.77 -6.97 -6.97
C LEU A 190 -12.61 -7.57 -8.37
N LEU A 191 -13.68 -7.59 -9.17
CA LEU A 191 -13.57 -7.95 -10.59
C LEU A 191 -12.78 -6.88 -11.40
N GLY A 192 -12.66 -5.65 -10.90
CA GLY A 192 -11.83 -4.59 -11.49
C GLY A 192 -10.32 -4.77 -11.26
N PRO A 193 -9.84 -5.06 -10.04
CA PRO A 193 -8.48 -5.51 -9.78
C PRO A 193 -8.16 -6.89 -10.38
N ALA A 194 -9.13 -7.79 -10.47
CA ALA A 194 -8.97 -8.98 -11.31
C ALA A 194 -8.77 -8.57 -12.79
N ALA A 195 -9.37 -7.46 -13.25
CA ALA A 195 -9.02 -6.85 -14.52
C ALA A 195 -7.57 -6.33 -14.53
N ILE A 196 -6.99 -5.77 -13.45
CA ILE A 196 -5.55 -5.43 -13.37
C ILE A 196 -4.67 -6.66 -13.71
N CYS A 197 -5.00 -7.84 -13.20
CA CYS A 197 -4.31 -9.10 -13.58
C CYS A 197 -4.70 -9.64 -14.96
N VAL A 198 -5.95 -9.46 -15.41
CA VAL A 198 -6.44 -9.94 -16.72
C VAL A 198 -6.04 -9.01 -17.88
N CYS A 199 -5.60 -7.77 -17.59
CA CYS A 199 -5.10 -6.77 -18.54
C CYS A 199 -3.77 -7.15 -19.22
N HIS A 200 -3.21 -8.32 -18.90
CA HIS A 200 -2.17 -8.97 -19.71
C HIS A 200 -2.64 -9.29 -21.16
N ARG A 201 -3.91 -8.98 -21.51
CA ARG A 201 -4.50 -9.12 -22.86
C ARG A 201 -4.69 -7.79 -23.63
N GLY A 202 -3.86 -6.77 -23.38
CA GLY A 202 -3.44 -5.81 -24.42
C GLY A 202 -4.36 -4.64 -24.83
N ASP A 203 -5.56 -4.45 -24.26
CA ASP A 203 -6.55 -3.52 -24.85
C ASP A 203 -6.96 -2.28 -24.00
N ILE A 204 -6.22 -1.89 -22.94
CA ILE A 204 -6.57 -0.72 -22.09
C ILE A 204 -5.39 0.27 -21.91
N ASP A 205 -4.55 0.40 -22.95
CA ASP A 205 -3.52 1.43 -23.00
C ASP A 205 -4.12 2.77 -23.49
N ARG A 206 -4.67 3.54 -22.56
CA ARG A 206 -4.98 4.97 -22.75
C ARG A 206 -4.04 5.76 -21.85
N GLY A 207 -3.51 6.90 -22.31
CA GLY A 207 -2.59 7.71 -21.50
C GLY A 207 -3.18 8.04 -20.12
N GLY A 208 -2.37 7.86 -19.06
CA GLY A 208 -2.83 8.01 -17.67
C GLY A 208 -3.61 6.82 -17.11
N SER A 209 -3.69 5.70 -17.83
CA SER A 209 -4.30 4.46 -17.37
C SER A 209 -3.43 3.77 -16.31
N PRO A 210 -4.00 3.25 -15.20
CA PRO A 210 -3.25 2.47 -14.21
C PRO A 210 -2.66 1.17 -14.79
N PHE A 211 -3.10 0.74 -15.97
CA PHE A 211 -2.74 -0.55 -16.54
C PHE A 211 -1.45 -0.52 -17.36
N LYS A 212 -0.95 0.64 -17.77
CA LYS A 212 0.16 0.73 -18.73
C LYS A 212 1.48 0.20 -18.16
N GLN A 213 1.68 0.37 -16.85
CA GLN A 213 2.86 -0.14 -16.15
C GLN A 213 2.69 -1.56 -15.61
N VAL A 214 1.58 -2.26 -15.89
CA VAL A 214 1.33 -3.62 -15.35
C VAL A 214 2.42 -4.60 -15.76
N ALA A 215 2.96 -4.51 -16.98
CA ALA A 215 4.05 -5.37 -17.40
C ALA A 215 5.32 -5.19 -16.55
N HIS A 216 5.64 -3.96 -16.15
CA HIS A 216 6.75 -3.67 -15.24
C HIS A 216 6.43 -4.06 -13.79
N LEU A 217 5.21 -3.78 -13.31
CA LEU A 217 4.79 -4.17 -11.97
C LEU A 217 4.76 -5.69 -11.77
N ALA A 218 4.36 -6.45 -12.80
CA ALA A 218 4.34 -7.91 -12.77
C ALA A 218 5.67 -8.55 -13.21
N SER A 219 6.65 -7.73 -13.60
CA SER A 219 7.96 -8.19 -14.02
C SER A 219 8.78 -8.64 -12.81
N ALA A 220 9.61 -9.66 -13.01
CA ALA A 220 10.60 -10.07 -12.03
C ALA A 220 11.77 -9.06 -12.06
N GLU A 221 11.51 -7.85 -11.57
CA GLU A 221 12.49 -6.75 -11.55
C GLU A 221 13.73 -7.10 -10.71
N ILE A 222 13.60 -8.09 -9.81
CA ILE A 222 14.70 -8.45 -8.91
C ILE A 222 14.75 -9.96 -8.67
N PRO A 223 15.89 -10.62 -8.91
CA PRO A 223 16.08 -12.03 -8.61
C PRO A 223 15.75 -12.30 -7.13
N MET A 224 14.96 -13.35 -6.90
CA MET A 224 14.76 -13.94 -5.59
C MET A 224 15.31 -15.36 -5.61
N ASP A 225 16.14 -15.72 -4.64
CA ASP A 225 16.36 -17.12 -4.30
C ASP A 225 15.00 -17.77 -4.04
N GLN A 226 14.84 -19.05 -4.43
CA GLN A 226 13.54 -19.72 -4.46
C GLN A 226 12.65 -19.36 -3.25
N PRO A 227 11.68 -18.44 -3.43
CA PRO A 227 10.90 -17.94 -2.32
C PRO A 227 10.06 -19.09 -1.75
N SER A 228 9.99 -19.20 -0.43
CA SER A 228 9.07 -20.14 0.21
C SER A 228 7.63 -19.82 -0.24
N ARG A 229 6.72 -20.80 -0.17
CA ARG A 229 5.31 -20.63 -0.57
C ARG A 229 4.66 -19.37 0.05
N ASN A 230 5.03 -19.02 1.28
CA ASN A 230 4.56 -17.83 1.97
C ASN A 230 5.11 -16.53 1.38
N LYS A 231 6.34 -16.54 0.82
CA LYS A 231 6.95 -15.37 0.16
C LYS A 231 6.37 -15.15 -1.25
N ILE A 232 6.03 -16.21 -1.98
CA ILE A 232 5.41 -16.13 -3.32
C ILE A 232 4.06 -15.41 -3.28
N LEU A 233 3.22 -15.73 -2.29
CA LEU A 233 1.87 -15.17 -2.17
C LEU A 233 1.84 -13.64 -1.95
N TYR A 234 2.94 -13.05 -1.44
CA TYR A 234 3.03 -11.61 -1.18
C TYR A 234 3.82 -10.84 -2.24
N ALA A 235 4.62 -11.52 -3.07
CA ALA A 235 5.44 -10.89 -4.10
C ALA A 235 4.73 -10.77 -5.47
N TYR A 236 3.56 -11.41 -5.64
CA TYR A 236 2.72 -11.32 -6.85
C TYR A 236 1.55 -10.32 -6.69
N GLY A 237 1.81 -9.20 -6.01
CA GLY A 237 0.86 -8.09 -5.87
C GLY A 237 1.11 -6.99 -6.88
#